data_AF-A0AAX3PKZ0-F1
#
_entry.id   AF-A0AAX3PKZ0-F1
#
_cell.length_a   1.000
_cell.length_b   1.000
_cell.length_c   1.000
_cell.angle_alpha   90.00
_cell.angle_beta   90.00
_cell.angle_gamma   90.00
#
_symmetry.space_group_name_H-M   'P 1'
#
loop_
_entity.id
_entity.type
_entity.pdbx_description
1 polymer ?
#
loop_
_entity_poly.entity_id
_entity_poly.type
_entity_poly.pdbx_seq_one_letter_code
_entity_poly.pdbx_strand_id
1 'polypeptide(L)'
;MAGGSQIIISKNGITIKTPNDFKVFAGQHQFKTGSRVKAEIPTLPILKEETLFSNKWDFYDLFYQTDFSNVKYKLINNKNNTYVSGTLDQHGRTQRLSSDHNDDYDILIGTEEDWTVSVDDGLDDEDAFEYLCRSHDQHDQEV
;
A
#
# COMPACT_ATOMS: atom_id res chain seq x y z
N MET A 1 4.16 31.52 39.36
CA MET A 1 4.37 30.13 38.89
C MET A 1 3.05 29.38 39.07
N ALA A 2 2.39 28.97 37.99
CA ALA A 2 1.09 28.29 38.06
C ALA A 2 1.30 26.77 38.08
N GLY A 3 1.27 26.15 39.27
CA GLY A 3 0.92 24.74 39.49
C GLY A 3 1.66 23.64 38.72
N GLY A 4 2.81 23.91 38.08
CA GLY A 4 3.55 22.91 37.28
C GLY A 4 3.28 22.96 35.77
N SER A 5 2.44 23.88 35.29
CA SER A 5 2.23 24.08 33.84
C SER A 5 3.36 24.94 33.24
N GLN A 6 3.89 24.54 32.08
CA GLN A 6 5.02 25.17 31.40
C GLN A 6 4.83 25.19 29.89
N ILE A 7 5.29 26.27 29.25
CA ILE A 7 5.52 26.32 27.81
C ILE A 7 7.04 26.36 27.62
N ILE A 8 7.59 25.36 26.95
CA ILE A 8 9.02 25.20 26.68
C ILE A 8 9.25 25.49 25.20
N ILE A 9 10.06 26.50 24.91
CA ILE A 9 10.47 26.85 23.54
C ILE A 9 11.94 26.49 23.40
N SER A 10 12.27 25.65 22.42
CA SER A 10 13.62 25.14 22.20
C SER A 10 13.94 25.00 20.71
N LYS A 11 15.17 24.57 20.41
CA LYS A 11 15.62 24.24 19.04
C LYS A 11 14.74 23.18 18.38
N ASN A 12 14.12 22.31 19.18
CA ASN A 12 13.28 21.20 18.73
C ASN A 12 11.79 21.59 18.61
N GLY A 13 11.44 22.86 18.84
CA GLY A 13 10.08 23.38 18.74
C GLY A 13 9.47 23.78 20.09
N ILE A 14 8.13 23.83 20.12
CA ILE A 14 7.31 24.27 21.26
C ILE A 14 6.69 23.06 21.94
N THR A 15 6.89 22.91 23.24
CA THR A 15 6.30 21.85 24.07
C THR A 15 5.47 22.46 25.19
N ILE A 16 4.23 22.00 25.36
CA ILE A 16 3.37 22.41 26.47
C ILE A 16 3.29 21.25 27.48
N LYS A 17 3.71 21.51 28.72
CA LYS A 17 3.61 20.56 29.84
C LYS A 17 2.57 21.05 30.83
N THR A 18 1.64 20.19 31.21
CA THR A 18 0.60 20.49 32.20
C THR A 18 0.24 19.22 32.96
N PRO A 19 0.00 19.26 34.28
CA PRO A 19 -0.29 18.06 35.06
C PRO A 19 -1.68 17.47 34.80
N ASN A 20 -2.64 18.28 34.37
CA ASN A 20 -4.04 17.85 34.15
C ASN A 20 -4.42 18.01 32.67
N ASP A 21 -5.01 19.15 32.32
CA ASP A 21 -5.60 19.36 31.00
C ASP A 21 -4.83 20.37 30.17
N PHE A 22 -4.73 20.10 28.87
CA PHE A 22 -4.39 21.07 27.84
C PHE A 22 -5.64 21.31 26.97
N LYS A 23 -6.29 22.48 27.15
CA LYS A 23 -7.50 22.87 26.41
C LYS A 23 -7.17 23.98 25.43
N VAL A 24 -7.44 23.75 24.15
CA VAL A 24 -7.27 24.74 23.08
C VAL A 24 -8.66 25.09 22.57
N PHE A 25 -8.99 26.38 22.61
CA PHE A 25 -10.22 26.91 22.02
C PHE A 25 -9.84 27.63 20.73
N ALA A 26 -10.24 27.09 19.58
CA ALA A 26 -9.99 27.72 18.27
C ALA A 26 -11.27 27.73 17.44
N GLY A 27 -11.47 28.80 16.65
CA GLY A 27 -12.58 28.90 15.70
C GLY A 27 -12.41 27.99 14.48
N GLN A 28 -11.18 27.63 14.15
CA GLN A 28 -10.83 26.65 13.12
C GLN A 28 -9.51 25.99 13.49
N HIS A 29 -9.42 24.68 13.35
CA HIS A 29 -8.15 23.95 13.38
C HIS A 29 -7.79 23.58 11.94
N GLN A 30 -6.60 23.97 11.49
CA GLN A 30 -6.02 23.37 10.29
C GLN A 30 -5.38 22.04 10.71
N PHE A 31 -6.10 20.95 10.48
CA PHE A 31 -5.48 19.64 10.51
C PHE A 31 -4.76 19.48 9.18
N LYS A 32 -3.42 19.38 9.22
CA LYS A 32 -2.71 18.77 8.09
C LYS A 32 -3.28 17.37 7.96
N THR A 33 -3.79 17.04 6.77
CA THR A 33 -4.43 15.76 6.49
C THR A 33 -3.55 14.61 6.97
N GLY A 34 -4.15 13.59 7.59
CA GLY A 34 -3.40 12.39 7.94
C GLY A 34 -2.85 11.73 6.68
N SER A 35 -1.67 11.09 6.79
CA SER A 35 -1.10 10.29 5.70
C SER A 35 -2.11 9.23 5.24
N ARG A 36 -2.40 9.20 3.93
CA ARG A 36 -3.26 8.17 3.34
C ARG A 36 -2.41 6.95 3.11
N VAL A 37 -2.84 5.80 3.62
CA VAL A 37 -2.17 4.51 3.37
C VAL A 37 -3.16 3.59 2.70
N LYS A 38 -2.67 2.70 1.82
CA LYS A 38 -3.54 1.63 1.32
C LYS A 38 -3.73 0.59 2.41
N ALA A 39 -4.99 0.18 2.60
CA ALA A 39 -5.34 -0.84 3.57
C ALA A 39 -5.46 -2.21 2.90
N GLU A 40 -4.94 -3.24 3.57
CA GLU A 40 -5.22 -4.61 3.16
C GLU A 40 -6.67 -4.96 3.55
N ILE A 41 -7.43 -5.51 2.60
CA ILE A 41 -8.78 -5.98 2.84
C ILE A 41 -8.86 -7.50 2.73
N PRO A 42 -9.52 -8.19 3.68
CA PRO A 42 -9.77 -9.62 3.54
C PRO A 42 -10.76 -9.86 2.41
N THR A 43 -10.58 -10.96 1.68
CA THR A 43 -11.57 -11.46 0.72
C THR A 43 -12.82 -11.91 1.47
N LEU A 44 -13.92 -11.18 1.32
CA LEU A 44 -15.19 -11.49 1.97
C LEU A 44 -16.04 -12.43 1.10
N PRO A 45 -16.72 -13.43 1.67
CA PRO A 45 -17.69 -14.24 0.94
C PRO A 45 -18.89 -13.37 0.54
N ILE A 46 -19.27 -13.44 -0.73
CA ILE A 46 -20.28 -12.53 -1.30
C ILE A 46 -21.64 -13.23 -1.27
N LEU A 47 -22.67 -12.50 -0.80
CA LEU A 47 -24.01 -13.05 -0.49
C LEU A 47 -25.00 -12.98 -1.68
N LYS A 48 -24.60 -12.46 -2.84
CA LYS A 48 -25.46 -12.30 -4.04
C LYS A 48 -24.69 -12.66 -5.30
N GLU A 49 -25.02 -13.77 -5.93
CA GLU A 49 -24.30 -14.32 -7.09
C GLU A 49 -24.70 -13.71 -8.44
N GLU A 50 -25.87 -13.05 -8.52
CA GLU A 50 -26.54 -12.78 -9.80
C GLU A 50 -25.97 -11.58 -10.61
N THR A 51 -25.06 -10.77 -10.06
CA THR A 51 -24.51 -9.57 -10.74
C THR A 51 -23.04 -9.27 -10.43
N LEU A 52 -22.20 -10.28 -10.29
CA LEU A 52 -20.79 -10.09 -9.92
C LEU A 52 -19.85 -10.12 -11.11
N PHE A 53 -18.95 -9.15 -11.17
CA PHE A 53 -17.74 -9.25 -11.96
C PHE A 53 -16.76 -10.15 -11.21
N SER A 54 -16.16 -11.09 -11.93
CA SER A 54 -15.25 -12.07 -11.33
C SER A 54 -14.02 -12.24 -12.20
N ASN A 55 -12.86 -11.87 -11.67
CA ASN A 55 -11.58 -11.97 -12.35
C ASN A 55 -10.66 -12.98 -11.66
N LYS A 56 -9.84 -13.65 -12.48
CA LYS A 56 -8.75 -14.53 -12.05
C LYS A 56 -7.61 -14.38 -13.06
N TRP A 57 -6.41 -14.11 -12.58
CA TRP A 57 -5.24 -13.91 -13.44
C TRP A 57 -4.37 -15.16 -13.45
N ASP A 58 -3.81 -15.48 -14.62
CA ASP A 58 -2.94 -16.62 -14.86
C ASP A 58 -1.53 -16.12 -15.17
N PHE A 59 -0.57 -16.56 -14.35
CA PHE A 59 0.84 -16.20 -14.44
C PHE A 59 1.73 -17.44 -14.60
N TYR A 60 1.16 -18.57 -15.02
CA TYR A 60 1.89 -19.82 -15.22
C TYR A 60 3.15 -19.60 -16.08
N ASP A 61 3.01 -18.96 -17.25
CA ASP A 61 4.12 -18.78 -18.19
C ASP A 61 5.26 -17.91 -17.64
N LEU A 62 5.00 -17.04 -16.67
CA LEU A 62 6.03 -16.21 -16.03
C LEU A 62 6.81 -16.96 -14.94
N PHE A 63 6.16 -17.93 -14.27
CA PHE A 63 6.70 -18.55 -13.05
C PHE A 63 6.77 -20.07 -13.10
N TYR A 64 6.56 -20.73 -14.25
CA TYR A 64 6.48 -22.19 -14.38
C TYR A 64 7.70 -22.97 -13.85
N GLN A 65 8.87 -22.32 -13.74
CA GLN A 65 10.09 -22.92 -13.19
C GLN A 65 10.21 -22.77 -11.66
N THR A 66 9.28 -22.04 -11.03
CA THR A 66 9.28 -21.71 -9.61
C THR A 66 8.15 -22.48 -8.92
N ASP A 67 8.33 -22.80 -7.64
CA ASP A 67 7.22 -23.25 -6.81
C ASP A 67 6.22 -22.09 -6.62
N PHE A 68 5.00 -22.25 -7.14
CA PHE A 68 3.96 -21.24 -7.08
C PHE A 68 3.60 -20.82 -5.65
N SER A 69 3.83 -21.67 -4.64
CA SER A 69 3.62 -21.27 -3.24
C SER A 69 4.57 -20.17 -2.78
N ASN A 70 5.71 -20.00 -3.47
CA ASN A 70 6.71 -18.96 -3.19
C ASN A 70 6.46 -17.68 -4.00
N VAL A 71 5.50 -17.68 -4.93
CA VAL A 71 5.14 -16.51 -5.71
C VAL A 71 3.99 -15.78 -5.03
N LYS A 72 4.31 -14.62 -4.47
CA LYS A 72 3.35 -13.74 -3.79
C LYS A 72 2.82 -12.70 -4.77
N TYR A 73 1.63 -12.17 -4.50
CA TYR A 73 1.09 -11.05 -5.25
C TYR A 73 0.33 -10.07 -4.36
N LYS A 74 0.19 -8.83 -4.85
CA LYS A 74 -0.73 -7.80 -4.32
C LYS A 74 -1.56 -7.25 -5.47
N LEU A 75 -2.89 -7.37 -5.37
CA LEU A 75 -3.86 -6.76 -6.26
C LEU A 75 -4.32 -5.44 -5.65
N ILE A 76 -4.04 -4.32 -6.32
CA ILE A 76 -4.18 -2.98 -5.78
C ILE A 76 -5.33 -2.27 -6.47
N ASN A 77 -6.31 -1.79 -5.70
CA ASN A 77 -7.38 -0.94 -6.19
C ASN A 77 -7.07 0.52 -5.81
N ASN A 78 -6.67 1.32 -6.80
CA ASN A 78 -6.34 2.73 -6.60
C ASN A 78 -7.57 3.62 -6.34
N LYS A 79 -8.76 3.21 -6.79
CA LYS A 79 -10.00 3.99 -6.62
C LYS A 79 -10.41 4.06 -5.15
N ASN A 80 -10.31 2.94 -4.42
CA ASN A 80 -10.70 2.86 -3.02
C ASN A 80 -9.50 2.78 -2.03
N ASN A 81 -8.26 2.81 -2.53
CA ASN A 81 -7.03 2.68 -1.75
C ASN A 81 -6.98 1.39 -0.92
N THR A 82 -7.37 0.28 -1.52
CA THR A 82 -7.28 -1.05 -0.89
C THR A 82 -6.38 -1.97 -1.70
N TYR A 83 -5.92 -3.05 -1.08
CA TYR A 83 -5.29 -4.14 -1.80
C TYR A 83 -5.62 -5.49 -1.17
N VAL A 84 -5.49 -6.54 -1.98
CA VAL A 84 -5.60 -7.94 -1.56
C VAL A 84 -4.27 -8.61 -1.82
N SER A 85 -3.73 -9.32 -0.83
CA SER A 85 -2.51 -10.12 -0.99
C SER A 85 -2.83 -11.62 -1.11
N GLY A 86 -1.89 -12.38 -1.67
CA GLY A 86 -2.00 -13.83 -1.73
C GLY A 86 -0.79 -14.49 -2.38
N THR A 87 -0.88 -15.80 -2.57
CA THR A 87 0.07 -16.61 -3.33
C THR A 87 -0.63 -17.28 -4.51
N LEU A 88 0.14 -17.63 -5.54
CA LEU A 88 -0.40 -18.37 -6.68
C LEU A 88 -0.89 -19.77 -6.27
N ASP A 89 -1.96 -20.23 -6.92
CA ASP A 89 -2.44 -21.59 -6.79
C ASP A 89 -1.50 -22.58 -7.52
N GLN A 90 -1.75 -23.88 -7.36
CA GLN A 90 -0.96 -24.95 -7.99
C GLN A 90 -0.89 -24.90 -9.54
N HIS A 91 -1.69 -24.03 -10.17
CA HIS A 91 -1.70 -23.82 -11.62
C HIS A 91 -1.15 -22.44 -12.00
N GLY A 92 -0.51 -21.71 -11.09
CA GLY A 92 0.09 -20.40 -11.37
C GLY A 92 -0.93 -19.26 -11.42
N ARG A 93 -2.09 -19.39 -10.77
CA ARG A 93 -3.18 -18.42 -10.86
C ARG A 93 -3.48 -17.74 -9.52
N THR A 94 -3.94 -16.50 -9.55
CA THR A 94 -4.39 -15.79 -8.35
C THR A 94 -5.65 -16.43 -7.75
N GLN A 95 -6.00 -16.07 -6.52
CA GLN A 95 -7.36 -16.31 -6.04
C GLN A 95 -8.39 -15.59 -6.93
N ARG A 96 -9.62 -16.11 -6.96
CA ARG A 96 -10.72 -15.45 -7.66
C ARG A 96 -11.12 -14.20 -6.87
N LEU A 97 -11.07 -13.05 -7.52
CA LEU A 97 -11.56 -11.81 -6.98
C LEU A 97 -12.92 -11.51 -7.58
N SER A 98 -13.89 -11.20 -6.74
CA SER A 98 -15.25 -10.90 -7.15
C SER A 98 -15.66 -9.55 -6.58
N SER A 99 -16.32 -8.75 -7.41
CA SER A 99 -16.78 -7.39 -7.09
C SER A 99 -18.17 -7.16 -7.68
N ASP A 100 -18.91 -6.24 -7.11
CA ASP A 100 -20.18 -5.74 -7.65
C ASP A 100 -19.97 -4.83 -8.87
N HIS A 101 -18.76 -4.33 -9.06
CA HIS A 101 -18.35 -3.46 -10.16
C HIS A 101 -17.22 -4.05 -10.99
N ASN A 102 -17.11 -3.60 -12.25
CA ASN A 102 -15.94 -3.88 -13.07
C ASN A 102 -14.78 -2.97 -12.61
N ASP A 103 -13.98 -3.49 -11.70
CA ASP A 103 -12.86 -2.77 -11.10
C ASP A 103 -11.55 -3.03 -11.85
N ASP A 104 -10.75 -1.98 -11.97
CA ASP A 104 -9.39 -2.03 -12.50
C ASP A 104 -8.42 -2.26 -11.33
N TYR A 105 -7.46 -3.16 -11.53
CA TYR A 105 -6.45 -3.49 -10.53
C TYR A 105 -5.05 -3.41 -11.14
N ASP A 106 -4.14 -2.79 -10.39
CA ASP A 106 -2.70 -2.97 -10.62
C ASP A 106 -2.24 -4.21 -9.88
N ILE A 107 -1.21 -4.89 -10.41
CA ILE A 107 -0.65 -6.08 -9.78
C ILE A 107 0.84 -5.94 -9.54
N LEU A 108 1.26 -6.27 -8.32
CA LEU A 108 2.65 -6.58 -7.99
C LEU A 108 2.75 -8.09 -7.77
N ILE A 109 3.74 -8.74 -8.39
CA ILE A 109 3.91 -10.19 -8.34
C ILE A 109 5.39 -10.56 -8.44
N GLY A 110 5.81 -11.59 -7.69
CA GLY A 110 7.18 -12.08 -7.68
C GLY A 110 7.47 -13.00 -6.51
N THR A 111 8.75 -13.28 -6.28
CA THR A 111 9.22 -14.19 -5.22
C THR A 111 9.81 -13.47 -4.00
N GLU A 112 9.98 -12.15 -4.07
CA GLU A 112 10.43 -11.32 -2.96
C GLU A 112 9.26 -10.93 -2.04
N GLU A 113 9.51 -10.70 -0.74
CA GLU A 113 8.43 -10.47 0.24
C GLU A 113 8.17 -8.98 0.53
N ASP A 114 9.11 -8.09 0.25
CA ASP A 114 9.13 -6.72 0.75
C ASP A 114 8.65 -5.67 -0.28
N TRP A 115 7.50 -5.91 -0.93
CA TRP A 115 6.90 -4.87 -1.77
C TRP A 115 6.09 -3.88 -0.95
N THR A 116 6.47 -2.61 -0.97
CA THR A 116 5.69 -1.54 -0.36
C THR A 116 4.72 -0.97 -1.38
N VAL A 117 3.45 -0.78 -0.99
CA VAL A 117 2.46 -0.10 -1.82
C VAL A 117 2.24 1.30 -1.25
N SER A 118 2.69 2.33 -1.97
CA SER A 118 2.44 3.73 -1.64
C SER A 118 1.11 4.19 -2.22
N VAL A 119 0.54 5.24 -1.61
CA VAL A 119 -0.54 6.03 -2.22
C VAL A 119 0.14 7.21 -2.89
N ASP A 120 -0.08 7.39 -4.19
CA ASP A 120 0.21 8.66 -4.84
C ASP A 120 -0.85 9.66 -4.34
N ASP A 121 -0.43 10.57 -3.46
CA ASP A 121 -1.29 11.61 -2.91
C ASP A 121 -1.34 12.87 -3.79
N GLY A 122 -0.71 12.84 -4.98
CA GLY A 122 -0.67 13.95 -5.92
C GLY A 122 0.04 15.18 -5.35
N LEU A 123 0.77 15.01 -4.25
CA LEU A 123 1.77 15.96 -3.80
C LEU A 123 3.05 15.54 -4.50
N ASP A 124 3.44 16.30 -5.53
CA ASP A 124 4.77 16.23 -6.12
C ASP A 124 5.80 16.64 -5.05
N ASP A 125 6.06 15.75 -4.09
CA ASP A 125 7.30 15.77 -3.35
C ASP A 125 8.35 15.33 -4.36
N GLU A 126 9.10 16.30 -4.91
CA GLU A 126 10.17 16.14 -5.90
C GLU A 126 11.36 15.24 -5.42
N ASP A 127 11.17 14.50 -4.33
CA ASP A 127 12.16 13.65 -3.67
C ASP A 127 11.69 12.18 -3.53
N ALA A 128 10.71 11.73 -4.30
CA ALA A 128 10.22 10.34 -4.24
C ALA A 128 10.93 9.39 -5.23
N PHE A 129 12.01 8.79 -4.72
CA PHE A 129 12.57 7.49 -5.12
C PHE A 129 12.94 7.29 -6.60
N GLU A 130 14.23 7.46 -6.88
CA GLU A 130 14.91 6.95 -8.06
C GLU A 130 14.73 5.42 -8.13
N TYR A 131 13.74 4.93 -8.89
CA TYR A 131 13.61 3.50 -9.22
C TYR A 131 14.76 3.10 -10.16
N LEU A 132 15.92 2.80 -9.60
CA LEU A 132 16.99 2.13 -10.32
C LEU A 132 16.59 0.66 -10.57
N CYS A 133 15.85 0.41 -11.63
CA CYS A 133 15.89 -0.87 -12.31
C CYS A 133 17.30 -1.06 -12.91
N ARG A 134 18.24 -1.57 -12.11
CA ARG A 134 19.52 -2.07 -12.62
C ARG A 134 19.28 -3.45 -13.26
N SER A 135 18.73 -3.47 -14.47
CA SER A 135 18.98 -4.62 -15.36
C SER A 135 20.43 -4.51 -15.81
N HIS A 136 21.29 -5.28 -15.15
CA HIS A 136 22.70 -5.39 -15.47
C HIS A 136 22.86 -6.12 -16.80
N ASP A 137 23.16 -5.37 -17.87
CA ASP A 137 23.71 -5.90 -19.11
C ASP A 137 25.04 -6.61 -18.82
N GLN A 138 25.12 -7.90 -19.14
CA GLN A 138 26.37 -8.56 -19.43
C GLN A 138 26.15 -9.59 -20.55
N HIS A 139 26.32 -9.13 -21.78
CA HIS A 139 26.70 -10.01 -22.88
C HIS A 139 27.95 -9.40 -23.53
N ASP A 140 29.10 -9.69 -22.91
CA ASP A 140 30.37 -9.75 -23.61
C ASP A 140 30.66 -11.22 -23.92
N GLN A 141 30.83 -11.55 -25.21
CA GLN A 141 32.03 -12.23 -25.70
C GLN A 141 32.07 -12.30 -27.23
N GLU A 142 33.23 -11.85 -27.73
CA GLU A 142 33.88 -12.02 -29.05
C GLU A 142 33.66 -13.42 -29.66
N VAL A 143 33.66 -13.63 -30.99
CA VAL A 143 34.70 -13.38 -32.00
C VAL A 143 34.06 -13.23 -33.38
#